data_AF-A0A2V6XHM0-F1
#
_entry.id   AF-A0A2V6XHM0-F1
#
_cell.length_a   1.000
_cell.length_b   1.000
_cell.length_c   1.000
_cell.angle_alpha   90.00
_cell.angle_beta   90.00
_cell.angle_gamma   90.00
#
_symmetry.space_group_name_H-M   'P 1'
#
loop_
_entity.id
_entity.type
_entity.pdbx_description
1 polymer ?
#
loop_
_entity_poly.entity_id
_entity_poly.type
_entity_poly.pdbx_seq_one_letter_code
_entity_poly.pdbx_strand_id
1 'polypeptide(L)' 'MEARMRELGKVCEFKFYEGARHGFAVRTHPGYDNDAATQSFDEARRFLATHLARVARV' A
#
# COMPACT_ATOMS: atom_id res chain seq x y z
N MET A 1 -5.49 2.59 14.08
CA MET A 1 -4.55 1.65 13.44
C MET A 1 -3.15 2.25 13.33
N GLU A 2 -2.97 3.42 12.72
CA GLU A 2 -1.65 4.06 12.59
C GLU A 2 -0.94 4.30 13.94
N ALA A 3 -1.64 4.87 14.93
CA ALA A 3 -1.09 5.06 16.28
C ALA A 3 -0.58 3.75 16.89
N ARG A 4 -1.35 2.66 16.73
CA ARG A 4 -0.96 1.33 17.23
C ARG A 4 0.27 0.77 16.52
N MET A 5 0.42 0.99 15.21
CA MET A 5 1.60 0.55 14.47
C MET A 5 2.85 1.31 14.90
N ARG A 6 2.71 2.62 15.16
CA ARG A 6 3.78 3.46 15.71
C ARG A 6 4.22 2.99 17.09
N GLU A 7 3.27 2.72 18.00
CA GLU A 7 3.56 2.16 19.33
C GLU A 7 4.35 0.85 19.27
N LEU A 8 4.06 -0.01 18.27
CA LEU A 8 4.72 -1.30 18.07
C LEU A 8 6.06 -1.19 17.31
N GLY A 9 6.53 0.02 17.01
CA GLY A 9 7.74 0.24 16.22
C GLY A 9 7.67 -0.33 14.81
N LYS A 10 6.46 -0.49 14.26
CA LYS A 10 6.24 -1.00 12.89
C LYS A 10 6.22 0.16 11.92
N VAL A 11 7.01 0.04 10.87
CA VAL A 11 6.94 0.94 9.71
C VAL A 11 5.62 0.68 8.99
N CYS A 12 4.79 1.71 8.85
CA CYS A 12 3.46 1.60 8.24
C CYS A 12 3.08 2.93 7.60
N GLU A 13 2.47 2.87 6.41
CA GLU A 13 1.92 4.01 5.69
C GLU A 13 0.47 3.72 5.31
N PHE A 14 -0.39 4.75 5.41
CA PHE A 14 -1.79 4.68 4.99
C PHE A 14 -2.03 5.65 3.85
N LYS A 15 -2.55 5.16 2.73
CA LYS A 15 -3.01 5.95 1.59
C LYS A 15 -4.49 5.72 1.35
N PHE A 16 -5.21 6.81 1.20
CA PHE A 16 -6.61 6.81 0.78
C PHE A 16 -6.68 7.11 -0.71
N TYR A 17 -7.46 6.32 -1.43
CA TYR A 17 -7.71 6.49 -2.86
C TYR A 17 -9.13 7.04 -3.00
N GLU A 18 -9.23 8.34 -3.27
CA GLU A 18 -10.52 9.03 -3.34
C GLU A 18 -11.40 8.41 -4.44
N GLY A 19 -12.67 8.14 -4.11
CA GLY A 19 -13.63 7.50 -5.02
C GLY A 19 -13.44 5.99 -5.23
N ALA A 20 -12.30 5.40 -4.85
CA ALA A 20 -12.06 3.98 -5.02
C ALA A 20 -12.92 3.13 -4.08
N ARG A 21 -13.63 2.14 -4.63
CA ARG A 21 -14.49 1.23 -3.87
C ARG A 21 -13.70 0.06 -3.29
N HIS A 22 -14.29 -0.65 -2.33
CA HIS A 22 -13.72 -1.91 -1.85
C HIS A 22 -13.41 -2.85 -3.03
N GLY A 23 -12.24 -3.50 -3.00
CA GLY A 23 -11.76 -4.38 -4.06
C GLY A 23 -11.26 -3.66 -5.32
N PHE A 24 -10.95 -2.35 -5.26
CA PHE A 24 -10.49 -1.58 -6.42
C PHE A 24 -9.25 -2.16 -7.12
N ALA A 25 -8.38 -2.88 -6.40
CA ALA A 25 -7.18 -3.50 -6.97
C ALA A 25 -7.40 -4.92 -7.57
N VAL A 26 -8.62 -5.46 -7.48
CA VAL A 26 -8.94 -6.83 -7.93
C VAL A 26 -9.70 -6.76 -9.25
N ARG A 27 -9.06 -7.14 -10.36
CA ARG A 27 -9.61 -6.99 -11.74
C ARG A 27 -10.98 -7.63 -11.97
N THR A 28 -11.31 -8.68 -11.22
CA THR A 28 -12.60 -9.39 -11.33
C THR A 28 -13.66 -8.87 -10.37
N HIS A 29 -13.33 -7.91 -9.49
CA HIS A 29 -14.24 -7.40 -8.48
C HIS A 29 -15.09 -6.24 -9.04
N PRO A 30 -16.38 -6.10 -8.66
CA PRO A 30 -17.23 -5.01 -9.12
C PRO A 30 -16.68 -3.60 -8.78
N GLY A 31 -15.84 -3.51 -7.76
CA GLY A 31 -15.18 -2.29 -7.33
C GLY A 31 -13.92 -1.92 -8.11
N TYR A 32 -13.48 -2.73 -9.09
CA TYR A 32 -12.24 -2.52 -9.82
C TYR A 32 -12.15 -1.11 -10.42
N ASP A 33 -11.02 -0.46 -10.16
CA ASP A 33 -10.65 0.83 -10.71
C ASP A 33 -9.20 0.76 -11.15
N ASN A 34 -8.95 0.93 -12.46
CA ASN A 34 -7.62 0.74 -13.03
C ASN A 34 -6.59 1.75 -12.49
N ASP A 35 -7.01 3.00 -12.30
CA ASP A 35 -6.09 4.08 -11.96
C ASP A 35 -5.72 3.99 -10.48
N ALA A 36 -6.71 3.78 -9.62
CA ALA A 36 -6.47 3.53 -8.20
C ALA A 36 -5.67 2.24 -7.97
N ALA A 37 -5.95 1.17 -8.73
CA ALA A 37 -5.17 -0.06 -8.67
C ALA A 37 -3.70 0.21 -9.04
N THR A 38 -3.46 0.81 -10.19
CA THR A 38 -2.10 1.12 -10.68
C THR A 38 -1.33 1.95 -9.66
N GLN A 39 -1.94 3.04 -9.17
CA GLN A 39 -1.35 3.89 -8.15
C GLN A 39 -1.00 3.09 -6.88
N SER A 40 -1.89 2.21 -6.42
CA SER A 40 -1.63 1.41 -5.21
C SER A 40 -0.46 0.43 -5.37
N PHE A 41 -0.30 -0.16 -6.55
CA PHE A 41 0.84 -1.02 -6.85
C PHE A 41 2.14 -0.25 -6.99
N ASP A 42 2.12 0.99 -7.48
CA ASP A 42 3.29 1.88 -7.48
C ASP A 42 3.73 2.22 -6.05
N GLU A 43 2.80 2.60 -5.17
CA GLU A 43 3.14 2.93 -3.78
C GLU A 43 3.64 1.70 -3.00
N ALA A 44 3.01 0.54 -3.20
CA ALA A 44 3.49 -0.70 -2.59
C ALA A 44 4.92 -1.05 -3.03
N ARG A 45 5.23 -0.89 -4.33
CA ARG A 45 6.59 -1.10 -4.85
C ARG A 45 7.59 -0.12 -4.23
N ARG A 46 7.25 1.17 -4.10
CA ARG A 46 8.12 2.18 -3.46
C ARG A 46 8.37 1.88 -1.99
N PHE A 47 7.33 1.48 -1.25
CA PHE A 47 7.46 1.09 0.16
C PHE A 47 8.43 -0.09 0.30
N LEU A 48 8.24 -1.14 -0.50
CA LEU A 48 9.11 -2.31 -0.50
C LEU A 48 10.56 -1.96 -0.88
N ALA A 49 10.76 -1.14 -1.92
CA ALA A 49 12.10 -0.71 -2.32
C ALA A 49 12.82 0.03 -1.19
N THR A 50 12.12 0.93 -0.49
CA THR A 50 12.67 1.72 0.62
C THR A 50 13.06 0.85 1.81
N HIS A 51 12.24 -0.15 2.14
CA HIS A 51 12.39 -0.91 3.38
C HIS A 51 13.08 -2.27 3.23
N LEU A 52 13.01 -2.92 2.07
CA LEU A 52 13.69 -4.19 1.81
C LEU A 52 15.14 -4.02 1.35
N ALA A 53 15.46 -2.99 0.55
CA ALA A 53 16.84 -2.71 0.17
C ALA A 53 17.74 -2.41 1.39
N ARG A 54 17.13 -1.98 2.49
CA ARG A 54 17.80 -1.71 3.77
C ARG A 54 18.09 -2.96 4.60
N VAL A 55 17.43 -4.08 4.31
CA VAL A 55 17.59 -5.37 5.04
C VAL A 55 18.62 -6.28 4.35
N ALA A 56 18.87 -6.10 3.05
CA ALA A 56 19.77 -6.96 2.26
C ALA A 56 21.28 -6.65 2.40
N ARG A 57 21.68 -5.75 3.30
CA ARG A 57 23.10 -5.57 3.68
C ARG A 57 23.39 -6.50 4.87
N VAL A 58 23.74 -7.74 4.57
CA VAL A 58 24.39 -8.70 5.48
C VAL A 58 25.67 -9.16 4.82
#